data_AF-A0AAW4NLP2-F1
#
_entry.id   AF-A0AAW4NLP2-F1
#
_cell.length_a   1.000
_cell.length_b   1.000
_cell.length_c   1.000
_cell.angle_alpha   90.00
_cell.angle_beta   90.00
_cell.angle_gamma   90.00
#
_symmetry.space_group_name_H-M   'P 1'
#
loop_
_entity.id
_entity.type
_entity.pdbx_description
1 polymer ?
#
loop_
_entity_poly.entity_id
_entity_poly.type
_entity_poly.pdbx_seq_one_letter_code
_entity_poly.pdbx_strand_id
1 'polypeptide(L)'
;MSAATTSAAGRLTDAELKAREKAARKAEKARQKRIAADEAAERRRSAKAGFANVNNPRRSTLLTVLCAVFAVYCLFPFVYLLINATKTQADFTSTFGLGFGKTFALFDNIATVFTYQDGIFGRWLLNTLLYVVVGAGGATLLAIMGGYALAKFRFPGRKAVFAVIIGAISVPGIALAVPQFLLFAKLGLTNTPWAMIIPSLISPFGL
;
A
#
# COMPACT_ATOMS: atom_id res chain seq x y z
N MET A 1 37.07 -63.55 18.20
CA MET A 1 38.00 -63.68 17.06
C MET A 1 37.16 -63.69 15.80
N SER A 2 37.16 -62.59 15.03
CA SER A 2 37.99 -62.40 13.81
C SER A 2 37.25 -62.95 12.57
N ALA A 3 37.02 -62.25 11.45
CA ALA A 3 37.32 -60.88 11.05
C ALA A 3 36.48 -60.52 9.80
N ALA A 4 36.01 -59.27 9.76
CA ALA A 4 35.95 -58.36 8.60
C ALA A 4 35.85 -58.95 7.18
N THR A 5 34.63 -58.94 6.62
CA THR A 5 34.39 -58.94 5.17
C THR A 5 34.82 -57.57 4.59
N THR A 6 36.12 -57.41 4.36
CA THR A 6 36.71 -56.21 3.73
C THR A 6 36.67 -56.35 2.22
N SER A 7 35.88 -55.47 1.60
CA SER A 7 36.12 -54.79 0.32
C SER A 7 37.19 -55.42 -0.60
N ALA A 8 36.74 -56.24 -1.56
CA ALA A 8 37.54 -56.61 -2.73
C ALA A 8 37.57 -55.44 -3.73
N ALA A 9 38.38 -54.42 -3.42
CA ALA A 9 38.77 -53.40 -4.36
C ALA A 9 39.83 -53.98 -5.31
N GLY A 10 39.37 -54.65 -6.38
CA GLY A 10 40.22 -55.02 -7.50
C GLY A 10 40.87 -53.76 -8.07
N ARG A 11 42.21 -53.73 -8.14
CA ARG A 11 42.96 -52.66 -8.81
C ARG A 11 42.53 -52.65 -10.27
N LEU A 12 41.81 -51.60 -10.66
CA LEU A 12 41.49 -51.31 -12.06
C LEU A 12 42.80 -51.30 -12.84
N THR A 13 42.82 -51.95 -14.00
CA THR A 13 43.97 -51.89 -14.91
C THR A 13 44.14 -50.45 -15.42
N ASP A 14 45.36 -50.02 -15.75
CA ASP A 14 45.63 -48.66 -16.23
C ASP A 14 44.78 -48.26 -17.45
N ALA A 15 44.39 -49.26 -18.26
CA ALA A 15 43.49 -49.09 -19.39
C ALA A 15 42.06 -48.76 -18.97
N GLU A 16 41.52 -49.43 -17.95
CA GLU A 16 40.18 -49.17 -17.41
C GLU A 16 40.10 -47.84 -16.67
N LEU A 17 41.19 -47.44 -15.98
CA LEU A 17 41.28 -46.15 -15.32
C LEU A 17 41.25 -45.00 -16.35
N LYS A 18 42.05 -45.09 -17.42
CA LYS A 18 42.03 -44.14 -18.54
C LYS A 18 40.67 -44.10 -19.26
N ALA A 19 40.01 -45.25 -19.42
CA ALA A 19 38.68 -45.33 -20.01
C ALA A 19 37.62 -44.63 -19.15
N ARG A 20 37.66 -44.82 -17.81
CA ARG A 20 36.81 -44.12 -16.85
C ARG A 20 37.05 -42.62 -16.84
N GLU A 21 38.31 -42.17 -16.85
CA GLU A 21 38.64 -40.74 -16.93
C GLU A 21 38.13 -40.10 -18.22
N LYS A 22 38.28 -40.78 -19.36
CA LYS A 22 37.78 -40.30 -20.66
C LYS A 22 36.25 -40.24 -20.68
N ALA A 23 35.58 -41.23 -20.09
CA ALA A 23 34.12 -41.25 -19.94
C ALA A 23 33.64 -40.12 -19.01
N ALA A 24 34.32 -39.90 -17.88
CA ALA A 24 34.02 -38.83 -16.93
C ALA A 24 34.19 -37.44 -17.58
N ARG A 25 35.31 -37.19 -18.29
CA ARG A 25 35.52 -35.95 -19.04
C ARG A 25 34.47 -35.71 -20.12
N LYS A 26 34.00 -36.77 -20.78
CA LYS A 26 32.93 -36.69 -21.80
C LYS A 26 31.58 -36.37 -21.16
N ALA A 27 31.26 -36.98 -20.01
CA ALA A 27 30.05 -36.71 -19.25
C ALA A 27 30.04 -35.28 -18.70
N GLU A 28 31.19 -34.79 -18.21
CA GLU A 28 31.33 -33.44 -17.70
C GLU A 28 31.19 -32.38 -18.80
N LYS A 29 31.81 -32.59 -19.97
CA LYS A 29 31.58 -31.75 -21.15
C LYS A 29 30.12 -31.73 -21.58
N ALA A 30 29.43 -32.87 -21.54
CA ALA A 30 28.00 -32.95 -21.87
C ALA A 30 27.14 -32.19 -20.85
N ARG A 31 27.48 -32.27 -19.55
CA ARG A 31 26.82 -31.54 -18.47
C ARG A 31 27.03 -30.03 -18.61
N GLN A 32 28.26 -29.58 -18.86
CA GLN A 32 28.58 -28.17 -19.11
C GLN A 32 27.83 -27.63 -20.33
N LYS A 33 27.75 -28.40 -21.41
CA LYS A 33 27.00 -28.01 -22.61
C LYS A 33 25.48 -27.88 -22.35
N ARG A 34 24.91 -28.75 -21.51
CA ARG A 34 23.49 -28.65 -21.09
C ARG A 34 23.25 -27.41 -20.23
N ILE A 35 24.10 -27.18 -19.23
CA ILE A 35 24.02 -25.99 -18.37
C ILE A 35 24.14 -24.70 -19.20
N ALA A 36 25.10 -24.64 -20.14
CA ALA A 36 25.26 -23.48 -21.02
C ALA A 36 24.04 -23.27 -21.95
N ALA A 37 23.40 -24.35 -22.41
CA ALA A 37 22.18 -24.27 -23.21
C ALA A 37 20.98 -23.79 -22.39
N ASP A 38 20.84 -24.29 -21.15
CA ASP A 38 19.78 -23.87 -20.22
C ASP A 38 19.97 -22.41 -19.80
N GLU A 39 21.19 -21.98 -19.48
CA GLU A 39 21.51 -20.57 -19.20
C GLU A 39 21.22 -19.67 -20.41
N ALA A 40 21.55 -20.11 -21.64
CA ALA A 40 21.25 -19.35 -22.84
C ALA A 40 19.73 -19.25 -23.09
N ALA A 41 18.98 -20.32 -22.81
CA ALA A 41 17.53 -20.34 -22.89
C ALA A 41 16.89 -19.43 -21.83
N GLU A 42 17.42 -19.43 -20.61
CA GLU A 42 16.98 -18.59 -19.51
C GLU A 42 17.28 -17.11 -19.78
N ARG A 43 18.46 -16.78 -20.30
CA ARG A 43 18.78 -15.41 -20.76
C ARG A 43 17.84 -14.92 -21.86
N ARG A 44 17.48 -15.79 -22.82
CA ARG A 44 16.49 -15.47 -23.87
C ARG A 44 15.08 -15.30 -23.29
N ARG A 45 14.68 -16.12 -22.33
CA ARG A 45 13.40 -15.97 -21.61
C ARG A 45 13.38 -14.68 -20.81
N SER A 46 14.41 -14.34 -20.07
CA SER A 46 14.51 -13.09 -19.31
C SER A 46 14.53 -11.85 -20.21
N ALA A 47 15.18 -11.92 -21.38
CA ALA A 47 15.13 -10.86 -22.38
C ALA A 47 13.73 -10.67 -23.00
N LYS A 48 12.97 -11.76 -23.19
CA LYS A 48 11.61 -11.74 -23.76
C LYS A 48 10.53 -11.45 -22.72
N ALA A 49 10.72 -11.93 -21.49
CA ALA A 49 9.82 -11.74 -20.35
C ALA A 49 9.96 -10.35 -19.72
N GLY A 50 10.94 -9.55 -20.17
CA GLY A 50 10.96 -8.11 -19.93
C GLY A 50 10.73 -7.78 -18.47
N PHE A 51 11.54 -8.32 -17.56
CA PHE A 51 11.64 -7.74 -16.24
C PHE A 51 12.01 -6.28 -16.45
N ALA A 52 11.08 -5.36 -16.13
CA ALA A 52 11.34 -3.94 -16.12
C ALA A 52 12.57 -3.74 -15.24
N ASN A 53 13.72 -3.51 -15.86
CA ASN A 53 14.96 -3.31 -15.13
C ASN A 53 14.77 -2.00 -14.37
N VAL A 54 14.59 -2.08 -13.05
CA VAL A 54 14.37 -0.92 -12.16
C VAL A 54 15.51 0.11 -12.33
N ASN A 55 16.70 -0.35 -12.74
CA ASN A 55 17.88 0.48 -12.96
C ASN A 55 17.96 1.13 -14.35
N ASN A 56 17.08 0.78 -15.31
CA ASN A 56 17.03 1.44 -16.61
C ASN A 56 15.57 1.62 -17.08
N PRO A 57 14.83 2.58 -16.49
CA PRO A 57 13.48 2.86 -16.92
C PRO A 57 13.51 3.35 -18.37
N ARG A 58 13.05 2.50 -19.30
CA ARG A 58 12.76 2.97 -20.66
C ARG A 58 11.70 4.04 -20.54
N ARG A 59 12.09 5.31 -20.73
CA ARG A 59 11.17 6.45 -20.76
C ARG A 59 10.21 6.23 -21.93
N SER A 60 9.02 5.73 -21.63
CA SER A 60 7.95 5.62 -22.62
C SER A 60 7.28 6.99 -22.72
N THR A 61 7.56 7.72 -23.79
CA THR A 61 6.92 9.01 -24.07
C THR A 61 5.39 8.89 -24.03
N LEU A 62 4.85 7.75 -24.50
CA LEU A 62 3.42 7.44 -24.42
C LEU A 62 2.92 7.37 -22.97
N LEU A 63 3.61 6.63 -22.11
CA LEU A 63 3.22 6.51 -20.70
C LEU A 63 3.36 7.86 -19.98
N THR A 64 4.40 8.64 -20.30
CA THR A 64 4.58 9.99 -19.75
C THR A 64 3.45 10.92 -20.18
N VAL A 65 3.06 10.92 -21.45
CA VAL A 65 1.93 11.74 -21.95
C VAL A 65 0.62 11.28 -21.30
N LEU A 66 0.37 9.97 -21.20
CA LEU A 66 -0.82 9.44 -20.55
C LEU A 66 -0.89 9.87 -19.07
N CYS A 67 0.21 9.72 -18.33
CA CYS A 67 0.29 10.19 -16.94
C CYS A 67 0.10 11.71 -16.84
N ALA A 68 0.63 12.49 -17.78
CA ALA A 68 0.45 13.94 -17.80
C ALA A 68 -1.02 14.32 -18.02
N VAL A 69 -1.73 13.64 -18.94
CA VAL A 69 -3.17 13.85 -19.16
C VAL A 69 -3.96 13.51 -17.90
N PHE A 70 -3.66 12.39 -17.24
CA PHE A 70 -4.29 12.03 -15.96
C PHE A 70 -3.98 13.05 -14.86
N ALA A 71 -2.75 13.56 -14.78
CA ALA A 71 -2.39 14.59 -13.83
C ALA A 71 -3.18 15.88 -14.05
N VAL A 72 -3.31 16.33 -15.31
CA VAL A 72 -4.14 17.50 -15.65
C VAL A 72 -5.60 17.28 -15.27
N TYR A 73 -6.16 16.10 -15.55
CA TYR A 73 -7.52 15.74 -15.16
C TYR A 73 -7.72 15.77 -13.64
N CYS A 74 -6.79 15.21 -12.87
CA CYS A 74 -6.84 15.23 -11.40
C CYS A 74 -6.68 16.64 -10.81
N LEU A 75 -5.91 17.52 -11.46
CA LEU A 75 -5.70 18.90 -11.02
C LEU A 75 -6.83 19.84 -11.44
N PHE A 76 -7.58 19.49 -12.49
CA PHE A 76 -8.71 20.29 -12.97
C PHE A 76 -9.70 20.74 -11.87
N PRO A 77 -10.22 19.88 -10.98
CA PRO A 77 -11.14 20.31 -9.92
C PRO A 77 -10.51 21.29 -8.93
N PHE A 78 -9.20 21.20 -8.68
CA PHE A 78 -8.50 22.14 -7.79
C PHE A 78 -8.30 23.49 -8.43
N VAL A 79 -7.96 23.53 -9.72
CA VAL A 79 -7.88 24.78 -10.50
C VAL A 79 -9.26 25.44 -10.57
N TYR A 80 -10.29 24.65 -10.84
CA TYR A 80 -11.68 25.13 -10.82
C TYR A 80 -12.06 25.70 -9.44
N LEU A 81 -11.74 25.00 -8.36
CA LEU A 81 -11.99 25.49 -7.00
C LEU A 81 -11.26 26.81 -6.74
N LEU A 82 -9.99 26.92 -7.14
CA LEU A 82 -9.19 28.13 -6.93
C LEU A 82 -9.78 29.33 -7.67
N ILE A 83 -10.18 29.14 -8.94
CA ILE A 83 -10.83 30.19 -9.73
C ILE A 83 -12.14 30.63 -9.06
N ASN A 84 -12.98 29.69 -8.63
CA ASN A 84 -14.26 30.02 -8.01
C ASN A 84 -14.11 30.63 -6.61
N ALA A 85 -13.07 30.29 -5.86
CA ALA A 85 -12.76 30.94 -4.59
C ALA A 85 -12.43 32.44 -4.76
N THR A 86 -12.03 32.88 -5.96
CA THR A 86 -11.81 34.30 -6.26
C THR A 86 -13.08 35.07 -6.64
N LYS A 87 -14.20 34.39 -6.89
CA LYS A 87 -15.45 35.00 -7.37
C LYS A 87 -16.35 35.44 -6.23
N THR A 88 -17.15 36.47 -6.49
CA THR A 88 -18.32 36.80 -5.65
C THR A 88 -19.46 35.81 -5.93
N GLN A 89 -20.46 35.75 -5.04
CA GLN A 89 -21.63 34.90 -5.24
C GLN A 89 -22.43 35.26 -6.51
N ALA A 90 -22.45 36.54 -6.90
CA ALA A 90 -23.07 37.00 -8.14
C ALA A 90 -22.24 36.64 -9.38
N ASP A 91 -20.91 36.69 -9.30
CA ASP A 91 -20.02 36.28 -10.39
C ASP A 91 -20.02 34.76 -10.61
N PHE A 92 -20.32 33.98 -9.57
CA PHE A 92 -20.42 32.53 -9.64
C PHE A 92 -21.52 32.06 -10.62
N THR A 93 -22.67 32.75 -10.66
CA THR A 93 -23.82 32.39 -11.51
C THR A 93 -23.83 33.12 -12.86
N SER A 94 -23.10 34.23 -12.99
CA SER A 94 -23.14 35.09 -14.18
C SER A 94 -21.92 34.99 -15.10
N THR A 95 -20.84 34.32 -14.66
CA THR A 95 -19.59 34.19 -15.42
C THR A 95 -19.35 32.75 -15.88
N PHE A 96 -18.60 32.58 -16.97
CA PHE A 96 -18.13 31.25 -17.41
C PHE A 96 -17.46 30.49 -16.25
N GLY A 97 -17.76 29.20 -16.13
CA GLY A 97 -17.35 28.37 -14.98
C GLY A 97 -15.83 28.36 -14.72
N LEU A 98 -15.02 28.42 -15.78
CA LEU A 98 -13.55 28.49 -15.72
C LEU A 98 -12.97 29.90 -15.92
N GLY A 99 -13.80 30.91 -16.15
CA GLY A 99 -13.36 32.31 -16.25
C GLY A 99 -13.21 32.94 -14.88
N PHE A 100 -12.33 33.93 -14.73
CA PHE A 100 -12.28 34.77 -13.53
C PHE A 100 -13.53 35.66 -13.43
N GLY A 101 -13.99 35.94 -12.21
CA GLY A 101 -15.10 36.87 -11.96
C GLY A 101 -14.74 38.30 -12.35
N LYS A 102 -15.75 39.17 -12.40
CA LYS A 102 -15.53 40.61 -12.68
C LYS A 102 -14.83 41.31 -11.53
N THR A 103 -15.04 40.80 -10.31
CA THR A 103 -14.38 41.30 -9.09
C THR A 103 -13.55 40.20 -8.44
N PHE A 104 -12.33 40.53 -8.04
CA PHE A 104 -11.46 39.63 -7.30
C PHE A 104 -11.79 39.70 -5.80
N ALA A 105 -12.54 38.72 -5.31
CA ALA A 105 -13.07 38.67 -3.93
C ALA A 105 -12.39 37.60 -3.05
N LEU A 106 -11.20 37.12 -3.42
CA LEU A 106 -10.53 36.01 -2.73
C LEU A 106 -10.32 36.31 -1.23
N PHE A 107 -9.77 37.48 -0.90
CA PHE A 107 -9.49 37.85 0.48
C PHE A 107 -10.76 38.05 1.31
N ASP A 108 -11.80 38.63 0.71
CA ASP A 108 -13.10 38.82 1.34
C ASP A 108 -13.78 37.48 1.63
N ASN A 109 -13.70 36.53 0.68
CA ASN A 109 -14.21 35.17 0.86
C ASN A 109 -13.49 34.44 2.01
N ILE A 110 -12.16 34.58 2.08
CA ILE A 110 -11.37 34.00 3.18
C ILE A 110 -11.76 34.64 4.52
N ALA A 111 -11.81 35.97 4.59
CA ALA A 111 -12.20 36.69 5.80
C ALA A 111 -13.61 36.28 6.25
N THR A 112 -14.55 36.17 5.33
CA THR A 112 -15.93 35.73 5.58
C THR A 112 -15.98 34.34 6.21
N VAL A 113 -15.18 33.38 5.73
CA VAL A 113 -15.12 32.02 6.32
C VAL A 113 -14.67 32.06 7.78
N PHE A 114 -13.71 32.91 8.12
CA PHE A 114 -13.18 33.01 9.48
C PHE A 114 -13.97 33.93 10.41
N THR A 115 -14.84 34.81 9.89
CA THR A 115 -15.74 35.65 10.69
C THR A 115 -17.17 35.09 10.75
N TYR A 116 -17.50 34.10 9.92
CA TYR A 116 -18.81 33.46 9.89
C TYR A 116 -19.18 32.87 11.26
N GLN A 117 -20.37 33.23 11.76
CA GLN A 117 -20.91 32.81 13.06
C GLN A 117 -19.86 32.91 14.19
N ASP A 118 -19.27 34.10 14.36
CA ASP A 118 -18.25 34.38 15.37
C ASP A 118 -16.99 33.49 15.24
N GLY A 119 -16.65 33.11 14.01
CA GLY A 119 -15.47 32.29 13.72
C GLY A 119 -15.61 30.81 14.07
N ILE A 120 -16.84 30.28 14.03
CA ILE A 120 -17.13 28.85 14.28
C ILE A 120 -16.28 27.92 13.41
N PHE A 121 -15.91 28.36 12.20
CA PHE A 121 -15.04 27.61 11.29
C PHE A 121 -13.71 27.23 11.94
N GLY A 122 -13.10 28.11 12.73
CA GLY A 122 -11.85 27.82 13.43
C GLY A 122 -12.02 26.67 14.42
N ARG A 123 -13.16 26.60 15.10
CA ARG A 123 -13.49 25.49 16.00
C ARG A 123 -13.72 24.19 15.25
N TRP A 124 -14.38 24.23 14.09
CA TRP A 124 -14.56 23.04 13.25
C TRP A 124 -13.21 22.52 12.75
N LEU A 125 -12.34 23.42 12.28
CA LEU A 125 -10.99 23.07 11.84
C LEU A 125 -10.19 22.43 12.98
N LEU A 126 -10.25 23.00 14.18
CA LEU A 126 -9.57 22.45 15.35
C LEU A 126 -10.12 21.07 15.75
N ASN A 127 -11.44 20.89 15.71
CA ASN A 127 -12.07 19.60 15.97
C ASN A 127 -11.61 18.55 14.95
N THR A 128 -11.60 18.89 13.66
CA THR A 128 -11.09 18.01 12.60
C THR A 128 -9.63 17.64 12.84
N LEU A 129 -8.78 18.63 13.15
CA LEU A 129 -7.36 18.38 13.43
C LEU A 129 -7.20 17.46 14.64
N LEU A 130 -7.95 17.69 15.72
CA LEU A 130 -7.95 16.85 16.90
C LEU A 130 -8.37 15.41 16.57
N TYR A 131 -9.43 15.23 15.78
CA TYR A 131 -9.91 13.90 15.39
C TYR A 131 -8.90 13.17 14.50
N VAL A 132 -8.23 13.87 13.59
CA VAL A 132 -7.19 13.27 12.74
C VAL A 132 -5.97 12.87 13.57
N VAL A 133 -5.46 13.77 14.41
CA VAL A 133 -4.26 13.51 15.22
C VAL A 133 -4.50 12.40 16.24
N VAL A 134 -5.59 12.48 17.00
CA VAL A 134 -5.87 11.50 18.05
C VAL A 134 -6.43 10.22 17.46
N GLY A 135 -7.42 10.31 16.56
CA GLY A 135 -8.09 9.17 15.97
C GLY A 135 -7.20 8.40 15.01
N ALA A 136 -6.79 9.01 13.89
CA ALA A 136 -5.97 8.32 12.90
C ALA A 136 -4.55 8.05 13.42
N GLY A 137 -3.95 8.99 14.17
CA GLY A 137 -2.64 8.78 14.80
C GLY A 137 -2.67 7.64 15.82
N GLY A 138 -3.66 7.63 16.73
CA GLY A 138 -3.83 6.57 17.71
C GLY A 138 -4.15 5.21 17.07
N ALA A 139 -5.02 5.17 16.06
CA ALA A 139 -5.31 3.96 15.31
C ALA A 139 -4.06 3.40 14.62
N THR A 140 -3.23 4.26 14.05
CA THR A 140 -1.96 3.86 13.41
C THR A 140 -1.00 3.25 14.43
N LEU A 141 -0.87 3.87 15.61
CA LEU A 141 -0.02 3.33 16.68
C LEU A 141 -0.51 1.95 17.14
N LEU A 142 -1.81 1.80 17.40
CA LEU A 142 -2.41 0.52 17.81
C LEU A 142 -2.28 -0.54 16.72
N ALA A 143 -2.49 -0.16 15.46
CA ALA A 143 -2.31 -1.02 14.29
C ALA A 143 -0.86 -1.50 14.16
N ILE A 144 0.14 -0.62 14.31
CA ILE A 144 1.55 -1.00 14.28
C ILE A 144 1.86 -1.99 15.42
N MET A 145 1.39 -1.72 16.64
CA MET A 145 1.65 -2.59 17.79
C MET A 145 1.01 -3.98 17.60
N GLY A 146 -0.27 -4.03 17.19
CA GLY A 146 -1.00 -5.27 16.98
C GLY A 146 -0.47 -6.06 15.78
N GLY A 147 -0.22 -5.38 14.66
CA GLY A 147 0.34 -5.98 13.44
C GLY A 147 1.76 -6.50 13.66
N TYR A 148 2.60 -5.76 14.39
CA TYR A 148 3.92 -6.24 14.79
C TYR A 148 3.83 -7.47 15.69
N ALA A 149 2.91 -7.45 16.67
CA ALA A 149 2.74 -8.57 17.57
C ALA A 149 2.29 -9.84 16.84
N LEU A 150 1.32 -9.70 15.92
CA LEU A 150 0.88 -10.77 15.06
C LEU A 150 1.99 -11.23 14.12
N ALA A 151 2.75 -10.34 13.49
CA ALA A 151 3.78 -10.72 12.51
C ALA A 151 4.98 -11.43 13.17
N LYS A 152 5.52 -10.85 14.25
CA LYS A 152 6.80 -11.24 14.82
C LYS A 152 6.70 -12.33 15.89
N PHE A 153 5.67 -12.33 16.74
CA PHE A 153 5.56 -13.29 17.83
C PHE A 153 4.78 -14.55 17.42
N ARG A 154 5.15 -15.68 18.03
CA ARG A 154 4.41 -16.95 17.94
C ARG A 154 3.77 -17.22 19.29
N PHE A 155 2.46 -16.96 19.39
CA PHE A 155 1.68 -17.18 20.59
C PHE A 155 0.50 -18.14 20.33
N PRO A 156 0.05 -18.90 21.33
CA PRO A 156 -1.12 -19.77 21.19
C PRO A 156 -2.37 -18.93 20.89
N GLY A 157 -3.16 -19.31 19.87
CA GLY A 157 -4.37 -18.58 19.47
C GLY A 157 -4.19 -17.55 18.35
N ARG A 158 -2.97 -17.32 17.83
CA ARG A 158 -2.69 -16.37 16.73
C ARG A 158 -3.60 -16.53 15.51
N LYS A 159 -3.93 -17.77 15.12
CA LYS A 159 -4.83 -18.05 13.99
C LYS A 159 -6.27 -17.62 14.25
N ALA A 160 -6.75 -17.76 15.48
CA ALA A 160 -8.10 -17.33 15.87
C ALA A 160 -8.21 -15.80 15.87
N VAL A 161 -7.22 -15.11 16.44
CA VAL A 161 -7.15 -13.64 16.39
C VAL A 161 -7.14 -13.14 14.95
N PHE A 162 -6.34 -13.75 14.09
CA PHE A 162 -6.31 -13.38 12.67
C PHE A 162 -7.67 -13.61 11.98
N ALA A 163 -8.33 -14.74 12.24
CA ALA A 163 -9.67 -15.01 11.69
C ALA A 163 -10.72 -13.98 12.15
N VAL A 164 -10.67 -13.54 13.42
CA VAL A 164 -11.55 -12.49 13.95
C VAL A 164 -11.30 -11.16 13.26
N ILE A 165 -10.05 -10.77 13.02
CA ILE A 165 -9.71 -9.53 12.30
C ILE A 165 -10.29 -9.55 10.89
N ILE A 166 -10.07 -10.62 10.13
CA ILE A 166 -10.62 -10.78 8.77
C ILE A 166 -12.16 -10.77 8.79
N GLY A 167 -12.77 -11.42 9.80
CA GLY A 167 -14.21 -11.39 10.01
C GLY A 167 -14.73 -9.97 10.28
N ALA A 168 -14.02 -9.19 11.09
CA ALA A 168 -14.38 -7.80 11.40
C ALA A 168 -14.28 -6.89 10.15
N ILE A 169 -13.27 -7.07 9.31
CA ILE A 169 -13.12 -6.34 8.03
C ILE A 169 -14.29 -6.66 7.07
N SER A 170 -14.85 -7.86 7.15
CA SER A 170 -15.95 -8.30 6.29
C SER A 170 -17.28 -7.62 6.61
N VAL A 171 -17.42 -7.04 7.82
CA VAL A 171 -18.65 -6.35 8.23
C VAL A 171 -18.66 -4.96 7.59
N PRO A 172 -19.71 -4.60 6.82
CA PRO A 172 -19.81 -3.29 6.21
C PRO A 172 -20.00 -2.22 7.29
N GLY A 173 -19.12 -1.20 7.30
CA GLY A 173 -19.11 -0.16 8.34
C GLY A 173 -20.43 0.60 8.50
N ILE A 174 -21.21 0.75 7.43
CA ILE A 174 -22.53 1.41 7.47
C ILE A 174 -23.52 0.64 8.36
N ALA A 175 -23.46 -0.69 8.38
CA ALA A 175 -24.33 -1.52 9.22
C ALA A 175 -24.08 -1.32 10.72
N LEU A 176 -22.87 -0.86 11.08
CA LEU A 176 -22.47 -0.59 12.47
C LEU A 176 -22.91 0.80 12.97
N ALA A 177 -23.37 1.70 12.09
CA ALA A 177 -23.68 3.08 12.47
C ALA A 177 -24.79 3.17 13.55
N VAL A 178 -25.90 2.47 13.35
CA VAL A 178 -27.03 2.44 14.31
C VAL A 178 -26.64 1.80 15.64
N PRO A 179 -26.08 0.56 15.67
CA PRO A 179 -25.72 -0.05 16.95
C PRO A 179 -24.61 0.73 17.68
N GLN A 180 -23.67 1.33 16.95
CA GLN A 180 -22.66 2.20 17.53
C GLN A 180 -23.30 3.44 18.17
N PHE A 181 -24.23 4.11 17.49
CA PHE A 181 -24.95 5.25 18.06
C PHE A 181 -25.70 4.87 19.35
N LEU A 182 -26.44 3.76 19.33
CA LEU A 182 -27.17 3.28 20.51
C LEU A 182 -26.24 2.94 21.68
N LEU A 183 -25.05 2.40 21.40
CA LEU A 183 -24.02 2.15 22.42
C LEU A 183 -23.55 3.45 23.07
N PHE A 184 -23.17 4.46 22.28
CA PHE A 184 -22.72 5.74 22.83
C PHE A 184 -23.85 6.54 23.51
N ALA A 185 -25.09 6.38 23.04
CA ALA A 185 -26.27 6.95 23.68
C ALA A 185 -26.49 6.38 25.08
N LYS A 186 -26.40 5.05 25.22
CA LYS A 186 -26.48 4.38 26.54
C LYS A 186 -25.35 4.79 27.48
N LEU A 187 -24.16 5.08 26.94
CA LEU A 187 -23.01 5.55 27.71
C LEU A 187 -23.05 7.06 28.02
N GLY A 188 -24.07 7.79 27.56
CA GLY A 188 -24.16 9.25 27.73
C GLY A 188 -23.08 10.04 26.99
N LEU A 189 -22.37 9.40 26.05
CA LEU A 189 -21.27 10.00 25.29
C LEU A 189 -21.72 10.64 23.97
N THR A 190 -23.02 10.60 23.67
CA THR A 190 -23.60 11.27 22.51
C THR A 190 -23.30 12.77 22.54
N ASN A 191 -23.06 13.33 21.35
CA ASN A 191 -22.68 14.74 21.17
C ASN A 191 -21.37 15.15 21.86
N THR A 192 -20.45 14.20 22.11
CA THR A 192 -19.11 14.49 22.63
C THR A 192 -18.02 14.11 21.60
N PRO A 193 -16.83 14.74 21.66
CA PRO A 193 -15.66 14.33 20.87
C PRO A 193 -15.33 12.83 20.99
N TRP A 194 -15.58 12.24 22.15
CA TRP A 194 -15.27 10.84 22.44
C TRP A 194 -16.09 9.86 21.60
N ALA A 195 -17.33 10.20 21.25
CA ALA A 195 -18.16 9.38 20.37
C ALA A 195 -17.61 9.26 18.95
N MET A 196 -16.70 10.16 18.55
CA MET A 196 -15.99 10.09 17.26
C MET A 196 -14.60 9.48 17.41
N ILE A 197 -13.86 9.86 18.46
CA ILE A 197 -12.49 9.40 18.68
C ILE A 197 -12.44 7.90 18.98
N ILE A 198 -13.25 7.40 19.91
CA ILE A 198 -13.16 6.00 20.36
C ILE A 198 -13.36 5.00 19.21
N PRO A 199 -14.39 5.14 18.35
CA PRO A 199 -14.53 4.26 17.20
C PRO A 199 -13.38 4.38 16.19
N SER A 200 -12.88 5.60 15.99
CA SER A 200 -11.81 5.85 15.00
C SER A 200 -10.47 5.21 15.39
N LEU A 201 -10.23 4.97 16.69
CA LEU A 201 -9.00 4.34 17.19
C LEU A 201 -8.88 2.86 16.83
N ILE A 202 -9.99 2.20 16.49
CA ILE A 202 -10.01 0.76 16.22
C ILE A 202 -10.31 0.56 14.73
N SER A 203 -9.24 0.29 13.96
CA SER A 203 -9.36 -0.06 12.54
C SER A 203 -8.81 -1.46 12.30
N PRO A 204 -9.69 -2.45 11.98
CA PRO A 204 -9.25 -3.80 11.64
C PRO A 204 -8.39 -3.84 10.38
N PHE A 205 -8.54 -2.86 9.47
CA PHE A 205 -7.76 -2.76 8.23
C PHE A 205 -6.27 -2.47 8.46
N GLY A 206 -5.91 -1.89 9.60
CA GLY A 206 -4.51 -1.55 9.90
C GLY A 206 -3.68 -2.74 10.42
N LEU A 207 -4.32 -3.85 10.78
CA LEU A 207 -3.71 -5.01 11.45
C LEU A 207 -3.33 -6.15 10.51
#